data_AF-A0A1S3QNJ9-F1
#
_entry.id   AF-A0A1S3QNJ9-F1
#
_cell.length_a   1.000
_cell.length_b   1.000
_cell.length_c   1.000
_cell.angle_alpha   90.00
_cell.angle_beta   90.00
_cell.angle_gamma   90.00
#
_symmetry.space_group_name_H-M   'P 1'
#
loop_
_entity.id
_entity.type
_entity.pdbx_description
1 polymer ?
#
loop_
_entity_poly.entity_id
_entity_poly.type
_entity_poly.pdbx_seq_one_letter_code
_entity_poly.pdbx_strand_id
1 'polypeptide(L)'
;MGCPVVLHQLMLHCWQKERGQRPHFNSVVSFLDKLIRNPTSLLTLVDNSFPESLEDMPDYPPFISIGDWLDSIKMSQYKNQFLAAGFTTLDSVSTMSI
;
A
#
# COMPACT_ATOMS: atom_id res chain seq x y z
N MET A 1 -8.60 -13.12 10.91
CA MET A 1 -8.62 -14.22 9.90
C MET A 1 -8.25 -13.63 8.54
N GLY A 2 -7.05 -13.93 8.05
CA GLY A 2 -6.45 -13.26 6.89
C GLY A 2 -7.08 -13.63 5.55
N CYS A 3 -7.16 -12.66 4.65
CA CYS A 3 -7.50 -12.90 3.25
C CYS A 3 -6.33 -13.61 2.53
N PRO A 4 -6.55 -14.70 1.78
CA PRO A 4 -5.53 -15.31 0.94
C PRO A 4 -4.93 -14.29 -0.04
N VAL A 5 -3.60 -14.26 -0.18
CA VAL A 5 -2.86 -13.29 -1.04
C VAL A 5 -3.45 -13.19 -2.43
N VAL A 6 -3.79 -14.35 -2.99
CA VAL A 6 -4.28 -14.51 -4.35
C VAL A 6 -5.65 -13.84 -4.57
N LEU A 7 -6.49 -13.79 -3.54
CA LEU A 7 -7.79 -13.11 -3.57
C LEU A 7 -7.62 -11.60 -3.41
N HIS A 8 -6.73 -11.17 -2.51
CA HIS A 8 -6.41 -9.74 -2.37
C HIS A 8 -5.84 -9.15 -3.67
N GLN A 9 -4.93 -9.88 -4.34
CA GLN A 9 -4.38 -9.45 -5.62
C GLN A 9 -5.46 -9.35 -6.71
N LEU A 10 -6.41 -10.28 -6.75
CA LEU A 10 -7.57 -10.19 -7.65
C LEU A 10 -8.39 -8.92 -7.41
N MET A 11 -8.62 -8.56 -6.14
CA MET A 11 -9.33 -7.32 -5.78
C MET A 11 -8.59 -6.08 -6.30
N LEU A 12 -7.27 -6.01 -6.13
CA LEU A 12 -6.43 -4.91 -6.64
C LEU A 12 -6.45 -4.82 -8.18
N HIS A 13 -6.51 -5.94 -8.88
CA HIS A 13 -6.68 -5.96 -10.35
C HIS A 13 -8.07 -5.46 -10.78
N CYS A 14 -9.11 -5.76 -10.00
CA CYS A 14 -10.46 -5.24 -10.26
C CYS A 14 -10.56 -3.73 -9.99
N TRP A 15 -9.77 -3.19 -9.05
CA TRP A 15 -9.75 -1.77 -8.67
C TRP A 15 -8.74 -0.91 -9.41
N GLN A 16 -8.20 -1.37 -10.54
CA GLN A 16 -7.30 -0.54 -11.36
C GLN A 16 -7.96 0.79 -11.75
N LYS A 17 -7.17 1.87 -11.68
CA LYS A 17 -7.61 3.23 -12.04
C LYS A 17 -8.09 3.29 -13.48
N GLU A 18 -7.34 2.68 -14.40
CA GLU A 18 -7.70 2.59 -15.80
C GLU A 18 -8.69 1.43 -16.04
N ARG A 19 -9.88 1.75 -16.58
CA ARG A 19 -10.93 0.75 -16.84
C ARG A 19 -10.49 -0.37 -17.80
N GLY A 20 -9.60 -0.06 -18.74
CA GLY A 20 -9.10 -1.02 -19.74
C GLY A 20 -8.16 -2.08 -19.15
N GLN A 21 -7.59 -1.82 -17.97
CA GLN A 21 -6.69 -2.75 -17.26
C GLN A 21 -7.44 -3.69 -16.31
N ARG A 22 -8.73 -3.45 -16.08
CA ARG A 22 -9.54 -4.30 -15.22
C ARG A 22 -9.86 -5.61 -15.94
N PRO A 23 -9.78 -6.76 -15.26
CA PRO A 23 -10.11 -8.03 -15.87
C PRO A 23 -11.60 -8.08 -16.25
N HIS A 24 -11.90 -8.70 -17.39
CA HIS A 24 -13.29 -9.01 -17.73
C HIS A 24 -13.88 -10.04 -16.78
N PHE A 25 -15.19 -10.01 -16.59
CA PHE A 25 -15.90 -10.91 -15.67
C PHE A 25 -15.63 -12.39 -15.95
N ASN A 26 -15.57 -12.80 -17.22
CA ASN A 26 -15.25 -14.18 -17.61
C ASN A 26 -13.86 -14.63 -17.10
N SER A 27 -12.87 -13.73 -17.12
CA SER A 27 -11.52 -14.01 -16.63
C SER A 27 -11.51 -14.16 -15.10
N VAL A 28 -12.29 -13.33 -14.40
CA VAL A 28 -12.47 -13.41 -12.94
C VAL A 28 -13.11 -14.74 -12.54
N VAL A 29 -14.20 -15.14 -13.19
CA VAL A 29 -14.89 -16.41 -12.93
C VAL A 29 -13.95 -17.60 -13.22
N SER A 30 -13.24 -17.58 -14.35
CA SER A 30 -12.29 -18.64 -14.70
C SER A 30 -11.13 -18.75 -13.71
N PHE A 31 -10.68 -17.62 -13.16
CA PHE A 31 -9.65 -17.60 -12.13
C PHE A 31 -10.14 -18.19 -10.81
N LEU A 32 -11.33 -17.79 -10.34
CA LEU A 32 -11.94 -18.34 -9.13
C LEU A 32 -12.23 -19.84 -9.26
N ASP A 33 -12.71 -20.27 -10.43
CA ASP A 33 -12.98 -21.68 -10.72
C ASP A 33 -11.70 -22.54 -10.68
N LYS A 34 -10.58 -22.02 -11.21
CA LYS A 34 -9.26 -22.66 -11.06
C LYS A 34 -8.81 -22.71 -9.60
N LEU A 35 -9.08 -21.66 -8.84
CA LEU A 35 -8.74 -21.54 -7.41
C LEU A 35 -9.48 -22.58 -6.56
N ILE A 36 -10.77 -22.80 -6.85
CA ILE A 36 -11.60 -23.79 -6.16
C ILE A 36 -11.14 -25.22 -6.47
N ARG A 37 -10.70 -25.48 -7.71
CA ARG A 37 -10.20 -26.79 -8.14
C ARG A 37 -8.77 -27.10 -7.66
N ASN A 38 -7.95 -26.07 -7.41
CA ASN A 38 -6.59 -26.21 -6.90
C ASN A 38 -6.37 -25.30 -5.66
N PRO A 39 -6.82 -25.73 -4.47
CA PRO A 39 -6.75 -24.94 -3.25
C PRO A 39 -5.33 -24.74 -2.71
N THR A 40 -4.31 -25.39 -3.28
CA THR A 40 -2.90 -25.19 -2.92
C THR A 40 -2.45 -23.74 -3.08
N SER A 41 -3.03 -22.99 -4.03
CA SER A 41 -2.76 -21.55 -4.20
C SER A 41 -3.36 -20.66 -3.11
N LEU A 42 -4.25 -21.19 -2.26
CA LEU A 42 -4.79 -20.51 -1.08
C LEU A 42 -3.91 -20.67 0.16
N LEU A 43 -2.96 -21.62 0.15
CA LEU A 43 -2.09 -21.91 1.29
C LEU A 43 -1.01 -20.85 1.53
N THR A 44 -0.79 -19.94 0.58
CA THR A 44 -0.13 -18.66 0.85
C THR A 44 -1.09 -17.73 1.59
N LEU A 45 -1.51 -18.18 2.77
CA LEU A 45 -2.04 -17.29 3.79
C LEU A 45 -0.92 -16.31 4.11
N VAL A 46 -1.18 -15.01 3.95
CA VAL A 46 -0.41 -14.01 4.66
C VAL A 46 -0.53 -14.41 6.12
N ASP A 47 0.59 -14.81 6.73
CA ASP A 47 0.67 -14.93 8.17
C ASP A 47 0.15 -13.60 8.71
N ASN A 48 -0.98 -13.67 9.40
CA ASN A 48 -1.69 -12.51 9.93
C ASN A 48 -0.98 -11.97 11.18
N SER A 49 0.35 -12.07 11.19
CA SER A 49 1.25 -11.32 12.06
C SER A 49 1.44 -9.87 11.60
N PHE A 50 0.62 -9.40 10.65
CA PHE A 50 0.24 -8.00 10.61
C PHE A 50 -0.79 -7.75 11.72
N PRO A 51 -0.48 -6.89 12.70
CA PRO A 51 -1.36 -6.65 13.82
C PRO A 51 -2.73 -6.21 13.32
N GLU A 52 -3.73 -6.75 14.00
CA GLU A 52 -5.15 -6.52 13.82
C GLU A 52 -5.48 -5.04 14.07
N SER A 53 -5.24 -4.20 13.06
CA SER A 53 -5.77 -2.84 12.96
C SER A 53 -5.58 -2.30 11.54
N LEU A 54 -6.48 -2.66 10.62
CA LEU A 54 -6.61 -2.02 9.31
C LEU A 54 -7.21 -0.59 9.40
N GLU A 55 -7.18 0.03 10.58
CA GLU A 55 -7.38 1.46 10.79
C GLU A 55 -6.04 2.22 10.96
N ASP A 56 -4.90 1.51 11.00
CA ASP A 56 -3.55 2.09 11.18
C ASP A 56 -2.61 1.70 10.02
N MET A 57 -3.15 1.62 8.80
CA MET A 57 -2.30 1.74 7.63
C MET A 57 -1.86 3.20 7.56
N PRO A 58 -0.56 3.53 7.69
CA PRO A 58 -0.15 4.89 7.41
C PRO A 58 -0.54 5.16 5.96
N ASP A 59 -1.36 6.17 5.74
CA ASP A 59 -1.76 6.69 4.41
C ASP A 59 -0.55 7.18 3.58
N TYR A 60 0.66 6.89 4.05
CA TYR A 60 1.92 7.33 3.56
C TYR A 60 2.77 6.09 3.23
N PRO A 61 3.39 6.03 2.03
CA PRO A 61 4.55 5.17 1.83
C PRO A 61 5.49 5.32 3.02
N PRO A 62 6.20 4.27 3.47
CA PRO A 62 7.21 4.42 4.50
C PRO A 62 8.33 5.28 3.92
N PHE A 63 8.20 6.61 4.02
CA PHE A 63 9.23 7.53 3.61
C PHE A 63 10.35 7.38 4.62
N ILE A 64 11.45 6.78 4.16
CA ILE A 64 12.61 6.46 4.99
C ILE A 64 13.35 7.75 5.41
N SER A 65 13.10 8.87 4.70
CA SER A 65 13.65 10.19 5.03
C SER A 65 12.70 11.34 4.70
N ILE A 66 12.91 12.50 5.35
CA ILE A 66 12.31 13.79 4.97
C ILE A 66 12.59 14.12 3.50
N GLY A 67 13.72 13.68 2.95
CA GLY A 67 14.04 13.86 1.54
C GLY A 67 13.03 13.17 0.63
N ASP A 68 12.77 11.89 0.87
CA ASP A 68 11.82 11.09 0.07
C ASP A 68 10.40 11.65 0.17
N TRP A 69 10.03 12.12 1.36
CA TRP A 69 8.76 12.81 1.56
C TRP A 69 8.68 14.11 0.75
N LEU A 70 9.68 14.99 0.87
CA LEU A 70 9.72 16.25 0.12
C LEU A 70 9.77 16.03 -1.39
N ASP A 71 10.46 14.99 -1.86
CA ASP A 71 10.47 14.60 -3.28
C ASP A 71 9.07 14.20 -3.76
N SER A 72 8.30 13.47 -2.94
CA SER A 72 6.95 13.02 -3.28
C SER A 72 5.95 14.17 -3.49
N ILE A 73 6.11 15.26 -2.72
CA ILE A 73 5.29 16.48 -2.83
C ILE A 73 5.94 17.57 -3.69
N LYS A 74 7.05 17.25 -4.38
CA LYS A 74 7.82 18.18 -5.22
C LYS A 74 8.33 19.43 -4.49
N MET A 75 8.69 19.28 -3.22
CA MET A 75 9.25 20.32 -2.35
C MET A 75 10.70 20.03 -1.91
N SER A 76 11.41 19.19 -2.64
CA SER A 76 12.77 18.75 -2.31
C SER A 76 13.80 19.86 -2.14
N GLN A 77 13.59 21.00 -2.79
CA GLN A 77 14.40 22.21 -2.62
C GLN A 77 14.44 22.74 -1.17
N TYR A 78 13.43 22.46 -0.35
CA TYR A 78 13.37 22.89 1.04
C TYR A 78 14.05 21.94 2.01
N LYS A 79 14.59 20.80 1.53
CA LYS A 79 15.23 19.78 2.38
C LYS A 79 16.29 20.35 3.32
N ASN A 80 17.14 21.24 2.83
CA ASN A 80 18.18 21.86 3.64
C ASN A 80 17.62 22.78 4.73
N GLN A 81 16.51 23.49 4.45
CA GLN A 81 15.81 24.32 5.44
C GLN A 81 15.22 23.47 6.57
N PHE A 82 14.59 22.33 6.25
CA PHE A 82 14.05 21.41 7.25
C PHE A 82 15.16 20.86 8.14
N LEU A 83 16.27 20.40 7.55
CA LEU A 83 17.41 19.88 8.30
C LEU A 83 18.09 20.95 9.17
N ALA A 84 18.26 22.17 8.64
CA ALA A 84 18.85 23.28 9.40
C ALA A 84 17.98 23.72 10.59
N ALA A 85 16.65 23.57 10.48
CA ALA A 85 15.71 23.83 11.56
C ALA A 85 15.56 22.65 12.54
N GLY A 86 16.31 21.56 12.35
CA GLY A 86 16.29 20.39 13.23
C GLY A 86 15.16 19.40 12.95
N PHE A 87 14.39 19.60 11.87
CA PHE A 87 13.40 18.62 11.43
C PHE A 87 14.14 17.51 10.68
N THR A 88 14.36 16.40 11.37
CA THR A 88 15.04 15.20 10.82
C THR A 88 14.12 13.99 10.69
N THR A 89 12.92 14.05 11.27
CA THR A 89 11.90 13.00 11.22
C THR A 89 10.54 13.55 10.79
N LEU A 90 9.66 12.70 10.24
CA LEU A 90 8.30 13.10 9.87
C LEU A 90 7.44 13.48 11.08
N ASP A 91 7.67 12.89 12.24
CA ASP A 91 6.99 13.26 13.49
C ASP A 91 7.30 14.71 13.90
N SER A 92 8.56 15.14 13.73
CA SER A 92 8.92 16.54 14.01
C SER A 92 8.19 17.51 13.05
N VAL A 93 7.98 17.08 11.80
CA VAL A 93 7.27 17.88 10.79
C VAL A 93 5.76 17.92 11.04
N SER A 94 5.16 16.82 11.49
CA SER A 94 3.70 16.74 11.73
C SER A 94 3.23 17.66 12.86
N THR A 95 4.11 18.02 13.79
CA THR A 95 3.83 18.94 14.89
C THR A 95 4.01 20.42 14.53
N MET A 96 4.43 20.74 13.30
CA MET A 96 4.61 22.13 12.86
C MET A 96 3.26 22.85 12.80
N SER A 97 3.12 23.94 13.56
CA SER A 97 2.00 24.88 13.47
C SER A 97 2.35 26.09 12.62
N ILE A 98 1.33 26.72 12.04
CA ILE A 98 1.42 28.03 11.37
C ILE A 98 1.53 29.16 12.39
#